data_AF-A0AA85JNT7-F1
#
_entry.id   AF-A0AA85JNT7-F1
#
_cell.length_a   1.000
_cell.length_b   1.000
_cell.length_c   1.000
_cell.angle_alpha   90.00
_cell.angle_beta   90.00
_cell.angle_gamma   90.00
#
_symmetry.space_group_name_H-M   'P 1'
#
loop_
_entity.id
_entity.type
_entity.pdbx_description
1 polymer ?
#
loop_
_entity_poly.entity_id
_entity_poly.type
_entity_poly.pdbx_seq_one_letter_code
_entity_poly.pdbx_strand_id
1 'polypeptide(L)'
;MPNLARQDPLCVQLLKSLILCSEKAAVIARLIKKQTNLFQSLIQVKDSSEANLRFSIDVKTLADVLIQEVIKYDLNLLFPGFGESVFGEENNRFSSNSGKSVTIQLTTKENLVNLLVDVFGNNEEFANELSEICFQPLEWFKTQLPVCKIWEHLIESCNNCFNGQQLNERFNDPGTFGVWIDPIDSTADYAQGRFDKIQASITPPTTVSPTTTTNPPNSSSSSPPPPPPPPSSVPPSQSAHIASSPVTQSATDAEHLNQINHFFENPTSLIRFYRGGLINVTILIGLFDRCTGVPLIGVINQPFYLIDLSESEVDTFPNYGRIFWGIHVMNLETNSLIINSRSNNCCSQALMNSPPGNLQYPRHLRFPDNFFDVLCPDRVFSEGKPILKLACSSVEFSRLTNLFHDYRDENLELVNVVLLSSSGAGFKQLCVILDEVDAFILMEPNTFVWDTCGPHTIISSLGGGIIQLKSALESVKASIQSMPNHLDSVRQIILNNLFKFQITYNKITKSTDEIQTVNSSNLSKCCNRQGLLVYRNPMLASQILVHIALNQK
;
A
#
# COMPACT_ATOMS: atom_id res chain seq x y z
N MET A 1 -25.52 -34.66 24.92
CA MET A 1 -24.95 -34.48 23.57
C MET A 1 -23.78 -33.52 23.72
N PRO A 2 -22.52 -33.94 23.52
CA PRO A 2 -21.43 -32.99 23.39
C PRO A 2 -21.74 -32.10 22.19
N ASN A 3 -21.63 -30.77 22.34
CA ASN A 3 -21.71 -29.84 21.22
C ASN A 3 -20.71 -30.29 20.15
N LEU A 4 -21.18 -30.83 19.02
CA LEU A 4 -20.35 -30.87 17.82
C LEU A 4 -19.98 -29.41 17.54
N ALA A 5 -18.72 -29.05 17.76
CA ALA A 5 -18.21 -27.75 17.37
C ALA A 5 -18.54 -27.57 15.89
N ARG A 6 -19.46 -26.66 15.58
CA ARG A 6 -19.87 -26.38 14.21
C ARG A 6 -18.62 -25.92 13.48
N GLN A 7 -18.18 -26.68 12.49
CA GLN A 7 -17.01 -26.32 11.69
C GLN A 7 -17.30 -24.99 10.99
N ASP A 8 -16.35 -24.06 11.03
CA ASP A 8 -16.46 -22.77 10.37
C ASP A 8 -16.78 -22.94 8.88
N PRO A 9 -17.58 -22.07 8.25
CA PRO A 9 -17.75 -22.05 6.80
C PRO A 9 -16.40 -21.93 6.08
N LEU A 10 -16.28 -22.50 4.87
CA LEU A 10 -15.01 -22.50 4.12
C LEU A 10 -14.42 -21.09 3.95
N CYS A 11 -15.23 -20.08 3.66
CA CYS A 11 -14.78 -18.69 3.55
C CYS A 11 -14.21 -18.12 4.86
N VAL A 12 -14.72 -18.53 6.03
CA VAL A 12 -14.17 -18.13 7.34
C VAL A 12 -12.84 -18.84 7.58
N GLN A 13 -12.75 -20.13 7.23
CA GLN A 13 -11.49 -20.88 7.30
C GLN A 13 -10.44 -20.22 6.40
N LEU A 14 -10.78 -19.91 5.14
CA LEU A 14 -9.91 -19.21 4.20
C LEU A 14 -9.47 -17.85 4.75
N LEU A 15 -10.38 -16.99 5.24
CA LEU A 15 -10.03 -15.70 5.82
C LEU A 15 -9.02 -15.84 6.97
N LYS A 16 -9.27 -16.76 7.92
CA LYS A 16 -8.35 -17.04 9.03
C LYS A 16 -6.98 -17.49 8.51
N SER A 17 -6.96 -18.39 7.53
CA SER A 17 -5.72 -18.89 6.91
C SER A 17 -4.94 -17.79 6.19
N LEU A 18 -5.60 -16.92 5.42
CA LEU A 18 -4.93 -15.83 4.69
C LEU A 18 -4.34 -14.79 5.64
N ILE A 19 -4.99 -14.51 6.78
CA ILE A 19 -4.43 -13.63 7.82
C ILE A 19 -3.12 -14.23 8.37
N LEU A 20 -3.12 -15.52 8.70
CA LEU A 20 -1.92 -16.19 9.23
C LEU A 20 -0.80 -16.30 8.19
N CYS A 21 -1.15 -16.58 6.92
CA CYS A 21 -0.23 -16.55 5.80
C CYS A 21 0.43 -15.16 5.67
N SER A 22 -0.37 -14.09 5.78
CA SER A 22 0.15 -12.73 5.69
C SER A 22 1.14 -12.39 6.81
N GLU A 23 0.91 -12.89 8.03
CA GLU A 23 1.83 -12.66 9.15
C GLU A 23 3.10 -13.49 9.02
N LYS A 24 3.00 -14.75 8.58
CA LYS A 24 4.17 -15.57 8.26
C LYS A 24 5.03 -14.90 7.19
N ALA A 25 4.40 -14.37 6.15
CA ALA A 25 5.07 -13.58 5.12
C ALA A 25 5.74 -12.32 5.70
N ALA A 26 5.07 -11.60 6.62
CA ALA A 26 5.65 -10.43 7.28
C ALA A 26 6.85 -10.77 8.16
N VAL A 27 6.82 -11.88 8.88
CA VAL A 27 7.96 -12.38 9.67
C VAL A 27 9.13 -12.71 8.76
N ILE A 28 8.90 -13.40 7.63
CA ILE A 28 9.92 -13.69 6.62
C ILE A 28 10.53 -12.39 6.07
N ALA A 29 9.71 -11.42 5.66
CA ALA A 29 10.16 -10.13 5.14
C ALA A 29 11.03 -9.37 6.14
N ARG A 30 10.64 -9.35 7.42
CA ARG A 30 11.42 -8.73 8.50
C ARG A 30 12.73 -9.47 8.75
N LEU A 31 12.71 -10.80 8.77
CA LEU A 31 13.89 -11.64 9.02
C LEU A 31 14.95 -11.44 7.94
N ILE A 32 14.56 -11.48 6.66
CA ILE A 32 15.45 -11.20 5.52
C ILE A 32 16.00 -9.77 5.62
N LYS A 33 15.15 -8.80 5.97
CA LYS A 33 15.57 -7.40 6.05
C LYS A 33 16.57 -7.11 7.16
N LYS A 34 16.58 -7.89 8.24
CA LYS A 34 17.55 -7.79 9.34
C LYS A 34 18.98 -8.20 8.93
N GLN A 35 19.15 -8.98 7.87
CA GLN A 35 20.46 -9.43 7.39
C GLN A 35 21.18 -8.35 6.58
N THR A 36 21.55 -7.24 7.21
CA THR A 36 22.09 -6.04 6.55
C THR A 36 23.30 -6.32 5.64
N ASN A 37 24.17 -7.27 6.03
CA ASN A 37 25.36 -7.65 5.26
C ASN A 37 25.04 -8.46 4.00
N LEU A 38 23.99 -9.30 4.03
CA LEU A 38 23.60 -10.16 2.92
C LEU A 38 22.51 -9.54 2.04
N PHE A 39 21.71 -8.62 2.58
CA PHE A 39 20.49 -8.16 1.95
C PHE A 39 20.68 -7.65 0.51
N GLN A 40 21.80 -6.96 0.23
CA GLN A 40 22.08 -6.47 -1.12
C GLN A 40 22.31 -7.59 -2.15
N SER A 41 22.83 -8.76 -1.74
CA SER A 41 22.95 -9.92 -2.63
C SER A 41 21.62 -10.64 -2.85
N LEU A 42 20.59 -10.32 -2.07
CA LEU A 42 19.25 -10.91 -2.17
C LEU A 42 18.31 -10.09 -3.05
N ILE A 43 18.82 -9.08 -3.75
CA ILE A 43 18.09 -8.24 -4.70
C ILE A 43 18.60 -8.57 -6.10
N GLN A 44 17.68 -8.84 -7.03
CA GLN A 44 17.99 -9.17 -8.42
C GLN A 44 17.20 -8.30 -9.37
N VAL A 45 17.84 -7.89 -10.47
CA VAL A 45 17.14 -7.23 -11.58
C VAL A 45 16.35 -8.29 -12.33
N LYS A 46 15.06 -8.04 -12.55
CA LYS A 46 14.19 -8.93 -13.34
C LYS A 46 14.73 -8.98 -14.78
N ASP A 47 14.76 -10.16 -15.37
CA ASP A 47 15.13 -10.29 -16.78
C ASP A 47 14.05 -9.72 -17.71
N SER A 48 14.36 -9.51 -18.99
CA SER A 48 13.41 -8.92 -19.94
C SER A 48 12.11 -9.73 -20.14
N SER A 49 12.08 -11.01 -19.76
CA SER A 49 10.91 -11.88 -19.89
C SER A 49 9.96 -11.80 -18.70
N GLU A 50 10.40 -11.20 -17.60
CA GLU A 50 9.65 -10.97 -16.37
C GLU A 50 9.46 -9.47 -16.07
N ALA A 51 10.42 -8.65 -16.49
CA ALA A 51 10.49 -7.24 -16.16
C ALA A 51 9.33 -6.46 -16.76
N ASN A 52 8.78 -5.59 -15.92
CA ASN A 52 7.92 -4.51 -16.36
C ASN A 52 8.78 -3.43 -17.04
N LEU A 53 8.67 -3.36 -18.36
CA LEU A 53 9.41 -2.46 -19.25
C LEU A 53 9.29 -0.96 -18.91
N ARG A 54 8.38 -0.60 -18.00
CA ARG A 54 8.19 0.77 -17.54
C ARG A 54 9.23 1.24 -16.54
N PHE A 55 9.80 0.34 -15.74
CA PHE A 55 10.86 0.70 -14.81
C PHE A 55 12.20 0.72 -15.54
N SER A 56 13.04 1.72 -15.25
CA SER A 56 14.42 1.75 -15.77
C SER A 56 15.23 0.57 -15.25
N ILE A 57 14.93 0.13 -14.03
CA ILE A 57 15.45 -1.08 -13.39
C ILE A 57 14.29 -1.68 -12.58
N ASP A 58 13.79 -2.83 -13.02
CA ASP A 58 12.77 -3.61 -12.30
C ASP A 58 13.47 -4.68 -11.46
N VAL A 59 13.10 -4.81 -10.18
CA VAL A 59 13.81 -5.69 -9.23
C VAL A 59 12.84 -6.62 -8.52
N LYS A 60 13.35 -7.81 -8.16
CA LYS A 60 12.74 -8.71 -7.18
C LYS A 60 13.73 -9.03 -6.07
N THR A 61 13.22 -9.40 -4.92
CA THR A 61 14.03 -9.91 -3.81
C THR A 61 13.78 -11.39 -3.57
N LEU A 62 14.68 -12.05 -2.83
CA LEU A 62 14.42 -13.42 -2.37
C LEU A 62 13.12 -13.50 -1.55
N ALA A 63 12.78 -12.44 -0.80
CA ALA A 63 11.56 -12.38 -0.01
C ALA A 63 10.33 -12.52 -0.92
N ASP A 64 10.32 -11.87 -2.08
CA ASP A 64 9.19 -11.94 -3.01
C ASP A 64 8.91 -13.37 -3.46
N VAL A 65 9.95 -14.05 -3.96
CA VAL A 65 9.86 -15.42 -4.47
C VAL A 65 9.51 -16.41 -3.34
N LEU A 66 10.18 -16.30 -2.20
CA LEU A 66 10.01 -17.23 -1.09
C LEU A 66 8.63 -17.10 -0.43
N ILE A 67 8.16 -15.87 -0.19
CA ILE A 67 6.85 -15.61 0.42
C ILE A 67 5.73 -16.18 -0.45
N GLN A 68 5.79 -15.97 -1.76
CA GLN A 68 4.77 -16.50 -2.67
C GLN A 68 4.68 -18.03 -2.59
N GLU A 69 5.82 -18.72 -2.62
CA GLU A 69 5.88 -20.18 -2.54
C GLU A 69 5.49 -20.71 -1.15
N VAL A 70 5.81 -19.98 -0.07
CA VAL A 70 5.37 -20.32 1.30
C VAL A 70 3.85 -20.27 1.40
N ILE A 71 3.21 -19.19 0.92
CA ILE A 71 1.75 -19.06 0.98
C ILE A 71 1.09 -20.15 0.11
N LYS A 72 1.64 -20.42 -1.08
CA LYS A 72 1.16 -21.48 -1.96
C LYS A 72 1.23 -22.86 -1.28
N TYR A 73 2.34 -23.16 -0.61
CA TYR A 73 2.52 -24.40 0.14
C TYR A 73 1.53 -24.53 1.30
N ASP A 74 1.41 -23.50 2.14
CA ASP A 74 0.53 -23.53 3.31
C ASP A 74 -0.95 -23.65 2.93
N LEU A 75 -1.38 -22.93 1.89
CA LEU A 75 -2.76 -23.04 1.41
C LEU A 75 -3.05 -24.40 0.78
N ASN A 76 -2.10 -25.00 0.06
CA ASN A 76 -2.27 -26.35 -0.48
C ASN A 76 -2.28 -27.42 0.61
N LEU A 77 -1.55 -27.22 1.72
CA LEU A 77 -1.55 -28.11 2.87
C LEU A 77 -2.91 -28.07 3.59
N LEU A 78 -3.50 -26.88 3.75
CA LEU A 78 -4.81 -26.70 4.40
C LEU A 78 -5.98 -27.10 3.49
N PHE A 79 -5.87 -26.82 2.19
CA PHE A 79 -6.90 -27.06 1.19
C PHE A 79 -6.27 -27.78 -0.02
N PRO A 80 -6.24 -29.13 -0.02
CA PRO A 80 -5.58 -29.91 -1.08
C PRO A 80 -6.05 -29.53 -2.49
N GLY A 81 -5.10 -29.25 -3.38
CA GLY A 81 -5.36 -28.81 -4.77
C GLY A 81 -5.54 -27.29 -4.92
N PHE A 82 -5.62 -26.54 -3.82
CA PHE A 82 -5.78 -25.09 -3.87
C PHE A 82 -4.51 -24.36 -4.33
N GLY A 83 -3.33 -24.99 -4.21
CA GLY A 83 -2.06 -24.39 -4.64
C GLY A 83 -2.01 -24.02 -6.13
N GLU A 84 -2.77 -24.71 -6.98
CA GLU A 84 -2.91 -24.38 -8.41
C GLU A 84 -3.80 -23.17 -8.68
N SER A 85 -4.51 -22.70 -7.65
CA SER A 85 -5.38 -21.52 -7.69
C SER A 85 -4.77 -20.34 -6.93
N VAL A 86 -3.48 -20.43 -6.58
CA VAL A 86 -2.68 -19.34 -6.01
C VAL A 86 -1.79 -18.76 -7.11
N PHE A 87 -1.99 -17.49 -7.39
CA PHE A 87 -1.28 -16.72 -8.41
C PHE A 87 -0.60 -15.52 -7.75
N GLY A 88 0.44 -14.98 -8.36
CA GLY A 88 1.09 -13.77 -7.85
C GLY A 88 2.02 -13.12 -8.86
N GLU A 89 2.69 -12.07 -8.40
CA GLU A 89 3.61 -11.26 -9.20
C GLU A 89 4.83 -12.07 -9.68
N GLU A 90 5.41 -12.89 -8.80
CA GLU A 90 6.70 -13.50 -9.05
C GLU A 90 6.60 -14.88 -9.69
N ASN A 91 7.70 -15.30 -10.31
CA ASN A 91 7.92 -16.72 -10.55
C ASN A 91 8.72 -17.35 -9.41
N ASN A 92 8.87 -18.67 -9.48
CA ASN A 92 9.57 -19.43 -8.46
C ASN A 92 11.09 -19.58 -8.73
N ARG A 93 11.68 -18.72 -9.58
CA ARG A 93 13.10 -18.78 -9.93
C ARG A 93 13.89 -17.65 -9.30
N PHE A 94 15.06 -17.99 -8.78
CA PHE A 94 16.01 -17.04 -8.21
C PHE A 94 17.44 -17.45 -8.56
N SER A 95 18.37 -16.51 -8.67
CA SER A 95 19.79 -16.84 -8.91
C SER A 95 20.53 -16.96 -7.59
N SER A 96 21.43 -17.95 -7.45
CA SER A 96 22.31 -18.03 -6.29
C SER A 96 23.57 -17.19 -6.46
N ASN A 97 24.36 -17.05 -5.40
CA ASN A 97 25.63 -16.32 -5.43
C ASN A 97 26.65 -16.95 -6.40
N SER A 98 26.50 -18.23 -6.74
CA SER A 98 27.32 -18.91 -7.75
C SER A 98 26.88 -18.62 -9.20
N GLY A 99 25.83 -17.82 -9.39
CA GLY A 99 25.23 -17.52 -10.70
C GLY A 99 24.33 -18.63 -11.25
N LYS A 100 24.08 -19.68 -10.45
CA LYS A 100 23.20 -20.78 -10.82
C LYS A 100 21.74 -20.37 -10.64
N SER A 101 20.90 -20.65 -11.63
CA SER A 101 19.44 -20.49 -11.47
C SER A 101 18.90 -21.62 -10.58
N VAL A 102 18.13 -21.22 -9.58
CA VAL A 102 17.57 -22.06 -8.54
C VAL A 102 16.05 -21.94 -8.59
N THR A 103 15.35 -23.07 -8.46
CA THR A 103 13.88 -23.11 -8.40
C THR A 103 13.45 -23.33 -6.96
N ILE A 104 12.81 -22.33 -6.37
CA ILE A 104 12.31 -22.37 -4.99
C ILE A 104 10.96 -23.06 -5.01
N GLN A 105 10.86 -24.23 -4.37
CA GLN A 105 9.60 -24.93 -4.18
C GLN A 105 9.64 -25.64 -2.83
N LEU A 106 8.66 -25.36 -1.98
CA LEU A 106 8.61 -25.97 -0.67
C LEU A 106 8.19 -27.45 -0.79
N THR A 107 9.06 -28.33 -0.31
CA THR A 107 8.83 -29.79 -0.26
C THR A 107 9.17 -30.31 1.14
N THR A 108 10.44 -30.19 1.53
CA THR A 108 10.90 -30.44 2.89
C THR A 108 11.81 -29.32 3.35
N LYS A 109 11.97 -29.20 4.67
CA LYS A 109 12.86 -28.22 5.28
C LYS A 109 14.30 -28.43 4.83
N GLU A 110 14.80 -29.68 4.80
CA GLU A 110 16.18 -29.98 4.41
C GLU A 110 16.47 -29.54 2.96
N ASN A 111 15.52 -29.77 2.05
CA ASN A 111 15.66 -29.33 0.66
C ASN A 111 15.73 -27.81 0.56
N LEU A 112 14.91 -27.08 1.32
CA LEU A 112 14.93 -25.62 1.34
C LEU A 112 16.24 -25.10 1.94
N VAL A 113 16.74 -25.70 3.04
CA VAL A 113 18.04 -25.34 3.62
C VAL A 113 19.15 -25.50 2.61
N ASN A 114 19.26 -26.67 1.95
CA ASN A 114 20.28 -26.93 0.95
C ASN A 114 20.24 -25.92 -0.20
N LEU A 115 19.04 -25.52 -0.61
CA LEU A 115 18.83 -24.52 -1.64
C LEU A 115 19.31 -23.13 -1.17
N LEU A 116 18.90 -22.72 0.03
CA LEU A 116 19.21 -21.41 0.58
C LEU A 116 20.69 -21.24 0.96
N VAL A 117 21.38 -22.32 1.33
CA VAL A 117 22.85 -22.31 1.58
C VAL A 117 23.60 -21.79 0.35
N ASP A 118 23.25 -22.25 -0.86
CA ASP A 118 23.86 -21.75 -2.11
C ASP A 118 23.49 -20.29 -2.37
N VAL A 119 22.22 -19.91 -2.14
CA VAL A 119 21.76 -18.51 -2.29
C VAL A 119 22.47 -17.57 -1.33
N PHE A 120 22.78 -18.01 -0.11
CA PHE A 120 23.40 -17.20 0.93
C PHE A 120 24.93 -17.29 0.99
N GLY A 121 25.57 -17.94 0.00
CA GLY A 121 27.03 -18.04 -0.04
C GLY A 121 27.60 -18.85 1.14
N ASN A 122 26.97 -19.99 1.44
CA ASN A 122 27.31 -20.92 2.53
C ASN A 122 26.97 -20.44 3.95
N ASN A 123 26.03 -19.49 4.12
CA ASN A 123 25.48 -19.17 5.44
C ASN A 123 24.41 -20.20 5.85
N GLU A 124 24.85 -21.33 6.39
CA GLU A 124 23.98 -22.41 6.84
C GLU A 124 23.12 -22.03 8.05
N GLU A 125 23.62 -21.18 8.95
CA GLU A 125 22.87 -20.72 10.12
C GLU A 125 21.61 -19.95 9.69
N PHE A 126 21.77 -18.95 8.82
CA PHE A 126 20.65 -18.16 8.32
C PHE A 126 19.72 -18.97 7.41
N ALA A 127 20.27 -19.90 6.60
CA ALA A 127 19.46 -20.82 5.80
C ALA A 127 18.56 -21.70 6.66
N ASN A 128 19.07 -22.22 7.78
CA ASN A 128 18.29 -22.98 8.75
C ASN A 128 17.24 -22.11 9.43
N GLU A 129 17.63 -20.94 9.97
CA GLU A 129 16.70 -20.02 10.64
C GLU A 129 15.52 -19.63 9.73
N LEU A 130 15.82 -19.22 8.49
CA LEU A 130 14.78 -18.84 7.54
C LEU A 130 13.89 -20.03 7.13
N SER A 131 14.49 -21.22 6.94
CA SER A 131 13.73 -22.43 6.60
C SER A 131 12.82 -22.88 7.74
N GLU A 132 13.25 -22.74 9.01
CA GLU A 132 12.39 -23.01 10.17
C GLU A 132 11.14 -22.15 10.14
N ILE A 133 11.29 -20.83 9.91
CA ILE A 133 10.14 -19.93 9.80
C ILE A 133 9.25 -20.32 8.60
N CYS A 134 9.83 -20.71 7.47
CA CYS A 134 9.07 -21.12 6.28
C CYS A 134 8.23 -22.39 6.50
N PHE A 135 8.71 -23.33 7.33
CA PHE A 135 7.99 -24.56 7.67
C PHE A 135 7.23 -24.49 8.99
N GLN A 136 7.31 -23.36 9.70
CA GLN A 136 6.57 -23.13 10.94
C GLN A 136 5.05 -23.26 10.68
N PRO A 137 4.32 -24.05 11.48
CA PRO A 137 2.86 -24.20 11.34
C PRO A 137 2.14 -22.86 11.49
N LEU A 138 1.12 -22.63 10.66
CA LEU A 138 0.34 -21.37 10.66
C LEU A 138 -0.26 -21.03 12.04
N GLU A 139 -0.61 -22.05 12.84
CA GLU A 139 -1.16 -21.87 14.19
C GLU A 139 -0.22 -21.05 15.10
N TRP A 140 1.09 -21.21 14.94
CA TRP A 140 2.08 -20.46 15.71
C TRP A 140 1.97 -18.95 15.48
N PHE A 141 1.55 -18.54 14.28
CA PHE A 141 1.45 -17.12 13.95
C PHE A 141 0.24 -16.44 14.62
N LYS A 142 -0.70 -17.20 15.19
CA LYS A 142 -1.82 -16.63 15.96
C LYS A 142 -1.37 -15.89 17.20
N THR A 143 -0.22 -16.27 17.77
CA THR A 143 0.33 -15.64 18.97
C THR A 143 1.15 -14.39 18.65
N GLN A 144 1.40 -14.08 17.37
CA GLN A 144 2.13 -12.88 17.00
C GLN A 144 1.27 -11.65 17.22
N LEU A 145 1.89 -10.59 17.75
CA LEU A 145 1.22 -9.37 18.17
C LEU A 145 0.27 -8.77 17.10
N PRO A 146 0.64 -8.64 15.81
CA PRO A 146 -0.27 -8.11 14.80
C PRO A 146 -1.55 -8.93 14.62
N VAL A 147 -1.47 -10.25 14.80
CA VAL A 147 -2.62 -11.16 14.70
C VAL A 147 -3.45 -11.10 15.99
N CYS A 148 -2.80 -11.18 17.16
CA CYS A 148 -3.48 -11.07 18.47
C CYS A 148 -4.39 -9.84 18.55
N LYS A 149 -3.92 -8.67 18.07
CA LYS A 149 -4.68 -7.40 18.10
C LYS A 149 -5.98 -7.41 17.28
N ILE A 150 -6.12 -8.34 16.34
CA ILE A 150 -7.30 -8.43 15.45
C ILE A 150 -8.09 -9.73 15.63
N TRP A 151 -7.54 -10.74 16.33
CA TRP A 151 -8.06 -12.11 16.31
C TRP A 151 -9.40 -12.25 17.03
N GLU A 152 -9.56 -11.62 18.19
CA GLU A 152 -10.83 -11.64 18.93
C GLU A 152 -11.94 -10.95 18.14
N HIS A 153 -11.65 -9.76 17.62
CA HIS A 153 -12.57 -9.02 16.75
C HIS A 153 -12.95 -9.82 15.50
N LEU A 154 -11.99 -10.55 14.89
CA LEU A 154 -12.25 -11.43 13.76
C LEU A 154 -13.24 -12.54 14.13
N ILE A 155 -13.03 -13.22 15.26
CA ILE A 155 -13.93 -14.29 15.72
C ILE A 155 -15.33 -13.74 15.95
N GLU A 156 -15.46 -12.63 16.68
CA GLU A 156 -16.74 -11.98 16.94
C GLU A 156 -17.44 -11.58 15.63
N SER A 157 -16.70 -10.93 14.73
CA SER A 157 -17.18 -10.51 13.43
C SER A 157 -17.69 -11.68 12.58
N CYS A 158 -16.94 -12.77 12.50
CA CYS A 158 -17.34 -13.96 11.77
C CYS A 158 -18.57 -14.62 12.42
N ASN A 159 -18.62 -14.73 13.74
CA ASN A 159 -19.79 -15.28 14.42
C ASN A 159 -21.04 -14.47 14.12
N ASN A 160 -20.94 -13.14 14.07
CA ASN A 160 -22.08 -12.26 13.78
C ASN A 160 -22.52 -12.32 12.30
N CYS A 161 -21.57 -12.34 11.36
CA CYS A 161 -21.90 -12.30 9.93
C CYS A 161 -22.38 -13.64 9.37
N PHE A 162 -21.98 -14.77 9.96
CA PHE A 162 -22.24 -16.10 9.40
C PHE A 162 -23.33 -16.90 10.14
N ASN A 163 -23.88 -16.38 11.24
CA ASN A 163 -24.89 -17.10 12.00
C ASN A 163 -26.22 -17.19 11.21
N GLY A 164 -26.53 -18.39 10.71
CA GLY A 164 -27.79 -18.67 10.02
C GLY A 164 -27.81 -18.32 8.52
N GLN A 165 -26.72 -17.83 7.94
CA GLN A 165 -26.65 -17.58 6.50
C GLN A 165 -26.38 -18.87 5.71
N GLN A 166 -27.25 -19.18 4.75
CA GLN A 166 -26.97 -20.18 3.73
C GLN A 166 -26.26 -19.51 2.55
N LEU A 167 -24.96 -19.74 2.43
CA LEU A 167 -24.24 -19.42 1.20
C LEU A 167 -24.61 -20.43 0.12
N ASN A 168 -24.57 -19.98 -1.13
CA ASN A 168 -24.68 -20.88 -2.28
C ASN A 168 -23.67 -22.03 -2.14
N GLU A 169 -24.11 -23.26 -2.36
CA GLU A 169 -23.32 -24.49 -2.16
C GLU A 169 -21.96 -24.46 -2.88
N ARG A 170 -21.86 -23.73 -4.01
CA ARG A 170 -20.59 -23.54 -4.74
C ARG A 170 -19.47 -22.94 -3.87
N PHE A 171 -19.81 -22.14 -2.86
CA PHE A 171 -18.84 -21.52 -1.96
C PHE A 171 -18.29 -22.48 -0.89
N ASN A 172 -18.73 -23.74 -0.91
CA ASN A 172 -18.14 -24.83 -0.14
C ASN A 172 -17.05 -25.59 -0.92
N ASP A 173 -16.88 -25.31 -2.22
CA ASP A 173 -15.82 -25.89 -3.05
C ASP A 173 -14.62 -24.92 -3.11
N PRO A 174 -13.43 -25.31 -2.60
CA PRO A 174 -12.21 -24.52 -2.75
C PRO A 174 -11.88 -24.19 -4.21
N GLY A 175 -12.24 -25.07 -5.16
CA GLY A 175 -11.99 -24.88 -6.60
C GLY A 175 -12.70 -23.67 -7.22
N THR A 176 -13.73 -23.14 -6.55
CA THR A 176 -14.44 -21.91 -6.91
C THR A 176 -13.57 -20.66 -6.78
N PHE A 177 -12.58 -20.68 -5.88
CA PHE A 177 -11.80 -19.50 -5.52
C PHE A 177 -10.42 -19.50 -6.18
N GLY A 178 -9.90 -18.30 -6.40
CA GLY A 178 -8.50 -18.05 -6.74
C GLY A 178 -7.93 -17.01 -5.78
N VAL A 179 -6.60 -17.01 -5.61
CA VAL A 179 -5.88 -16.05 -4.79
C VAL A 179 -4.84 -15.32 -5.63
N TRP A 180 -4.83 -14.00 -5.53
CA TRP A 180 -3.76 -13.14 -6.03
C TRP A 180 -2.90 -12.66 -4.87
N ILE A 181 -1.57 -12.77 -5.04
CA ILE A 181 -0.58 -12.36 -4.05
C ILE A 181 0.36 -11.32 -4.67
N ASP A 182 0.52 -10.21 -3.97
CA ASP A 182 1.70 -9.35 -4.09
C ASP A 182 2.55 -9.60 -2.83
N PRO A 183 3.67 -10.34 -2.96
CA PRO A 183 4.49 -10.74 -1.83
C PRO A 183 5.13 -9.56 -1.09
N ILE A 184 5.57 -8.52 -1.80
CA ILE A 184 6.17 -7.29 -1.26
C ILE A 184 5.83 -6.12 -2.20
N ASP A 185 4.66 -5.50 -2.01
CA ASP A 185 4.31 -4.26 -2.69
C ASP A 185 5.27 -3.17 -2.25
N SER A 186 5.71 -2.34 -3.21
CA SER A 186 6.81 -1.39 -3.04
C SER A 186 8.17 -2.07 -2.81
N THR A 187 8.51 -3.07 -3.63
CA THR A 187 9.81 -3.75 -3.63
C THR A 187 10.99 -2.78 -3.65
N ALA A 188 10.87 -1.63 -4.33
CA ALA A 188 11.89 -0.58 -4.33
C ALA A 188 12.14 0.01 -2.93
N ASP A 189 11.08 0.29 -2.16
CA ASP A 189 11.22 0.77 -0.78
C ASP A 189 11.73 -0.34 0.14
N TYR A 190 11.32 -1.59 -0.10
CA TYR A 190 11.86 -2.74 0.61
C TYR A 190 13.37 -2.89 0.34
N ALA A 191 13.83 -2.73 -0.90
CA ALA A 191 15.22 -2.81 -1.31
C ALA A 191 16.07 -1.67 -0.72
N GLN A 192 15.57 -0.43 -0.76
CA GLN A 192 16.33 0.77 -0.38
C GLN A 192 16.21 1.13 1.11
N GLY A 193 15.10 0.75 1.75
CA GLY A 193 14.78 1.12 3.12
C GLY A 193 15.81 0.61 4.12
N ARG A 194 16.05 1.37 5.19
CA ARG A 194 16.93 0.95 6.29
C ARG A 194 16.11 0.74 7.55
N PHE A 195 16.25 -0.42 8.18
CA PHE A 195 15.49 -0.80 9.38
C PHE A 195 15.74 0.17 10.54
N ASP A 196 16.99 0.62 10.71
CA ASP A 196 17.43 1.54 11.79
C ASP A 196 16.81 2.94 11.71
N LYS A 197 16.27 3.34 10.55
CA LYS A 197 15.64 4.66 10.36
C LYS A 197 14.17 4.69 10.78
N ILE A 198 13.54 3.53 11.03
CA ILE A 198 12.14 3.48 11.48
C ILE A 198 12.00 4.03 12.91
N GLN A 199 13.02 3.88 13.76
CA GLN A 199 13.03 4.40 15.13
C GLN A 199 13.32 5.91 15.21
N ALA A 200 14.12 6.45 14.28
CA ALA A 200 14.55 7.86 14.30
C ALA A 200 13.47 8.87 13.84
N SER A 201 12.37 8.41 13.23
CA SER A 201 11.28 9.27 12.73
C SER A 201 10.26 9.68 13.81
N ILE A 202 10.44 9.25 15.07
CA ILE A 202 9.45 9.41 16.15
C ILE A 202 9.93 10.34 17.26
N THR A 203 11.23 10.62 17.37
CA THR A 203 11.72 11.61 18.33
C THR A 203 11.29 13.01 17.87
N PRO A 204 10.47 13.75 18.65
CA PRO A 204 10.26 15.16 18.37
C PRO A 204 11.63 15.86 18.42
N PRO A 205 11.89 16.87 17.57
CA PRO A 205 13.01 17.75 17.85
C PRO A 205 12.81 18.28 19.26
N THR A 206 13.77 18.02 20.14
CA THR A 206 13.82 18.67 21.45
C THR A 206 13.65 20.15 21.21
N THR A 207 12.57 20.71 21.76
CA THR A 207 12.37 22.15 21.78
C THR A 207 13.59 22.76 22.44
N VAL A 208 14.52 23.27 21.64
CA VAL A 208 15.52 24.21 22.13
C VAL A 208 14.71 25.45 22.44
N SER A 209 14.31 25.58 23.70
CA SER A 209 13.71 26.80 24.23
C SER A 209 14.59 27.97 23.82
N PRO A 210 14.03 29.08 23.32
CA PRO A 210 14.83 30.25 23.01
C PRO A 210 15.49 30.68 24.32
N THR A 211 16.82 30.61 24.36
CA THR A 211 17.61 31.19 25.44
C THR A 211 17.21 32.65 25.55
N THR A 212 16.52 32.99 26.63
CA THR A 212 16.30 34.35 27.08
C THR A 212 17.68 34.98 27.28
N THR A 213 18.14 35.74 26.29
CA THR A 213 19.26 36.66 26.47
C THR A 213 18.78 37.76 27.40
N THR A 214 19.04 37.58 28.68
CA THR A 214 19.01 38.65 29.68
C THR A 214 20.05 39.70 29.28
N ASN A 215 19.58 40.89 28.91
CA ASN A 215 20.43 42.07 28.74
C ASN A 215 21.23 42.33 30.04
N PRO A 216 22.56 42.48 29.99
CA PRO A 216 23.28 43.13 31.06
C PRO A 216 23.19 44.67 30.88
N PRO A 217 23.22 45.44 31.98
CA PRO A 217 23.02 46.88 31.93
C PRO A 217 24.25 47.63 31.43
N ASN A 218 23.99 48.81 30.88
CA ASN A 218 24.94 49.81 30.43
C ASN A 218 26.11 50.06 31.39
N SER A 219 27.33 50.01 30.88
CA SER A 219 28.41 50.89 31.35
C SER A 219 29.31 51.33 30.19
N SER A 220 29.61 52.62 30.21
CA SER A 220 30.35 53.42 29.24
C SER A 220 31.86 53.15 29.24
N SER A 221 32.51 53.16 28.06
CA SER A 221 33.65 54.06 27.75
C SER A 221 34.46 53.64 26.50
N SER A 222 34.61 54.62 25.59
CA SER A 222 35.78 55.01 24.77
C SER A 222 36.66 54.00 24.02
N SER A 223 36.80 54.27 22.71
CA SER A 223 38.01 54.25 21.83
C SER A 223 38.00 53.21 20.70
N PRO A 224 38.31 53.58 19.44
CA PRO A 224 38.39 52.63 18.33
C PRO A 224 39.84 52.17 18.08
N PRO A 225 40.09 50.88 17.73
CA PRO A 225 41.33 50.45 17.12
C PRO A 225 41.16 50.08 15.61
N PRO A 226 42.27 49.94 14.86
CA PRO A 226 42.42 50.28 13.44
C PRO A 226 42.15 49.10 12.48
N PRO A 227 42.17 49.31 11.14
CA PRO A 227 41.90 48.24 10.17
C PRO A 227 43.04 47.21 10.08
N PRO A 228 42.75 45.94 9.70
CA PRO A 228 43.76 44.90 9.58
C PRO A 228 44.62 45.04 8.29
N PRO A 229 45.88 44.59 8.30
CA PRO A 229 46.80 44.62 7.15
C PRO A 229 46.57 43.46 6.16
N PRO A 230 47.14 43.53 4.93
CA PRO A 230 46.86 42.57 3.85
C PRO A 230 47.58 41.22 4.03
N PRO A 231 47.14 40.15 3.32
CA PRO A 231 47.62 38.80 3.58
C PRO A 231 49.00 38.55 2.98
N SER A 232 49.89 37.91 3.77
CA SER A 232 51.16 37.36 3.31
C SER A 232 51.08 35.84 3.18
N SER A 233 51.67 35.36 2.10
CA SER A 233 51.70 33.99 1.58
C SER A 233 52.84 33.15 2.16
N VAL A 234 52.55 31.99 2.77
CA VAL A 234 53.48 30.83 2.89
C VAL A 234 52.67 29.52 2.93
N PRO A 235 53.08 28.43 2.23
CA PRO A 235 52.38 27.14 2.15
C PRO A 235 53.02 26.08 3.10
N PRO A 236 52.73 24.77 2.97
CA PRO A 236 51.74 24.03 3.76
C PRO A 236 52.35 23.00 4.73
N SER A 237 51.59 22.57 5.74
CA SER A 237 51.83 21.28 6.41
C SER A 237 50.50 20.60 6.76
N GLN A 238 50.51 19.28 6.60
CA GLN A 238 49.37 18.40 6.38
C GLN A 238 48.66 18.01 7.68
N SER A 239 47.32 18.05 7.68
CA SER A 239 46.49 17.10 8.43
C SER A 239 45.20 16.82 7.64
N ALA A 240 45.01 15.56 7.27
CA ALA A 240 43.90 15.11 6.44
C ALA A 240 42.63 14.98 7.31
N HIS A 241 41.75 15.98 7.24
CA HIS A 241 40.35 15.81 7.58
C HIS A 241 39.59 15.32 6.35
N ILE A 242 39.01 14.13 6.45
CA ILE A 242 38.09 13.55 5.48
C ILE A 242 36.83 14.43 5.46
N ALA A 243 36.68 15.20 4.39
CA ALA A 243 35.48 15.98 4.12
C ALA A 243 34.33 15.02 3.77
N SER A 244 33.22 15.15 4.49
CA SER A 244 31.92 14.64 4.10
C SER A 244 31.50 15.27 2.77
N SER A 245 31.31 14.46 1.74
CA SER A 245 30.78 14.90 0.46
C SER A 245 29.35 15.43 0.63
N PRO A 246 28.97 16.53 -0.05
CA PRO A 246 27.59 16.99 -0.04
C PRO A 246 26.72 15.95 -0.75
N VAL A 247 25.58 15.65 -0.16
CA VAL A 247 24.49 14.89 -0.78
C VAL A 247 24.10 15.61 -2.06
N THR A 248 24.47 15.05 -3.22
CA THR A 248 23.95 15.49 -4.51
C THR A 248 22.46 15.21 -4.53
N GLN A 249 21.64 16.27 -4.43
CA GLN A 249 20.22 16.21 -4.77
C GLN A 249 20.10 15.68 -6.21
N SER A 250 19.24 14.69 -6.41
CA SER A 250 19.02 14.11 -7.72
C SER A 250 18.42 15.18 -8.65
N ALA A 251 18.74 15.14 -9.95
CA ALA A 251 18.23 16.13 -10.91
C ALA A 251 16.69 16.21 -10.93
N THR A 252 16.01 15.11 -10.58
CA THR A 252 14.56 15.01 -10.39
C THR A 252 14.03 15.84 -9.21
N ASP A 253 14.80 15.98 -8.13
CA ASP A 253 14.38 16.77 -6.97
C ASP A 253 14.37 18.27 -7.28
N ALA A 254 15.31 18.74 -8.09
CA ALA A 254 15.40 20.13 -8.51
C ALA A 254 14.31 20.52 -9.52
N GLU A 255 13.93 19.60 -10.42
CA GLU A 255 12.80 19.79 -11.34
C GLU A 255 11.46 19.83 -10.58
N HIS A 256 11.27 18.97 -9.57
CA HIS A 256 10.10 19.05 -8.70
C HIS A 256 10.05 20.39 -7.96
N LEU A 257 11.16 20.85 -7.39
CA LEU A 257 11.25 22.16 -6.69
C LEU A 257 10.91 23.35 -7.60
N ASN A 258 11.37 23.34 -8.86
CA ASN A 258 11.06 24.41 -9.81
C ASN A 258 9.59 24.38 -10.27
N GLN A 259 8.99 23.20 -10.45
CA GLN A 259 7.55 23.08 -10.74
C GLN A 259 6.70 23.54 -9.54
N ILE A 260 7.15 23.24 -8.31
CA ILE A 260 6.51 23.67 -7.06
C ILE A 260 6.54 25.20 -6.91
N ASN A 261 7.64 25.86 -7.28
CA ASN A 261 7.74 27.32 -7.17
C ASN A 261 6.79 28.08 -8.11
N HIS A 262 6.53 27.56 -9.31
CA HIS A 262 5.58 28.18 -10.25
C HIS A 262 4.11 27.97 -9.83
N PHE A 263 3.83 26.94 -9.04
CA PHE A 263 2.50 26.60 -8.54
C PHE A 263 1.96 27.62 -7.51
N PHE A 264 2.83 28.32 -6.77
CA PHE A 264 2.43 29.27 -5.74
C PHE A 264 1.78 30.57 -6.25
N GLU A 265 1.64 30.75 -7.56
CA GLU A 265 0.93 31.90 -8.16
C GLU A 265 -0.61 31.73 -8.15
N ASN A 266 -1.15 30.52 -7.87
CA ASN A 266 -2.59 30.26 -7.70
C ASN A 266 -2.86 29.19 -6.60
N PRO A 267 -3.14 29.58 -5.34
CA PRO A 267 -3.09 28.68 -4.19
C PRO A 267 -4.43 27.99 -3.93
N THR A 268 -4.70 26.91 -4.65
CA THR A 268 -5.84 26.02 -4.37
C THR A 268 -5.43 24.57 -4.18
N SER A 269 -4.22 24.18 -4.58
CA SER A 269 -3.72 22.83 -4.33
C SER A 269 -2.56 22.83 -3.34
N LEU A 270 -2.61 21.94 -2.37
CA LEU A 270 -1.54 21.71 -1.42
C LEU A 270 -0.78 20.45 -1.82
N ILE A 271 0.55 20.49 -1.74
CA ILE A 271 1.41 19.41 -2.18
C ILE A 271 2.09 18.77 -0.97
N ARG A 272 1.91 17.45 -0.80
CA ARG A 272 2.69 16.66 0.16
C ARG A 272 3.40 15.52 -0.55
N PHE A 273 4.73 15.51 -0.45
CA PHE A 273 5.55 14.40 -0.92
C PHE A 273 5.88 13.48 0.26
N TYR A 274 5.80 12.18 0.00
CA TYR A 274 6.38 11.19 0.89
C TYR A 274 7.67 10.66 0.26
N ARG A 275 8.81 10.87 0.91
CA ARG A 275 10.04 10.12 0.57
C ARG A 275 9.83 8.67 0.99
N GLY A 276 9.80 7.76 0.00
CA GLY A 276 9.57 6.33 0.17
C GLY A 276 10.36 5.71 1.33
N GLY A 277 9.78 4.68 1.95
CA GLY A 277 10.32 4.06 3.16
C GLY A 277 9.62 2.75 3.48
N LEU A 278 10.18 2.00 4.45
CA LEU A 278 9.68 0.66 4.79
C LEU A 278 8.21 0.61 5.22
N ILE A 279 7.66 1.73 5.69
CA ILE A 279 6.23 1.83 5.98
C ILE A 279 5.36 1.63 4.73
N ASN A 280 5.81 2.00 3.52
CA ASN A 280 5.02 1.82 2.31
C ASN A 280 4.97 0.36 1.85
N VAL A 281 5.81 -0.50 2.43
CA VAL A 281 5.86 -1.90 2.09
C VAL A 281 4.62 -2.61 2.64
N THR A 282 3.90 -3.29 1.76
CA THR A 282 2.72 -4.09 2.13
C THR A 282 2.79 -5.47 1.51
N ILE A 283 2.16 -6.44 2.16
CA ILE A 283 1.89 -7.78 1.61
C ILE A 283 0.40 -7.80 1.28
N LEU A 284 0.05 -8.09 0.04
CA LEU A 284 -1.33 -8.05 -0.43
C LEU A 284 -1.77 -9.46 -0.78
N ILE A 285 -2.89 -9.88 -0.19
CA ILE A 285 -3.49 -11.18 -0.48
C ILE A 285 -4.97 -10.96 -0.77
N GLY A 286 -5.41 -11.29 -1.98
CA GLY A 286 -6.80 -11.14 -2.41
C GLY A 286 -7.37 -12.44 -2.93
N LEU A 287 -8.49 -12.87 -2.37
CA LEU A 287 -9.24 -14.04 -2.84
C LEU A 287 -10.46 -13.58 -3.63
N PHE A 288 -10.66 -14.18 -4.80
CA PHE A 288 -11.74 -13.84 -5.72
C PHE A 288 -12.49 -15.09 -6.20
N ASP A 289 -13.73 -14.91 -6.63
CA ASP A 289 -14.50 -15.94 -7.32
C ASP A 289 -14.02 -16.08 -8.77
N ARG A 290 -13.56 -17.27 -9.15
CA ARG A 290 -13.00 -17.52 -10.49
C ARG A 290 -14.03 -17.42 -11.61
N CYS A 291 -15.30 -17.70 -11.32
CA CYS A 291 -16.36 -17.65 -12.31
C CYS A 291 -16.72 -16.20 -12.65
N THR A 292 -16.91 -15.37 -11.62
CA THR A 292 -17.38 -13.98 -11.80
C THR A 292 -16.24 -12.96 -11.85
N GLY A 293 -15.08 -13.29 -11.31
CA GLY A 293 -13.96 -12.38 -11.11
C GLY A 293 -14.15 -11.40 -9.96
N VAL A 294 -15.21 -11.51 -9.16
CA VAL A 294 -15.48 -10.60 -8.04
C VAL A 294 -14.52 -10.89 -6.87
N PRO A 295 -13.88 -9.87 -6.28
CA PRO A 295 -13.05 -10.04 -5.08
C PRO A 295 -13.95 -10.27 -3.86
N LEU A 296 -13.59 -11.22 -2.98
CA LEU A 296 -14.42 -11.68 -1.87
C LEU A 296 -13.78 -11.54 -0.50
N ILE A 297 -12.48 -11.84 -0.40
CA ILE A 297 -11.68 -11.71 0.82
C ILE A 297 -10.40 -10.94 0.48
N GLY A 298 -10.01 -10.00 1.34
CA GLY A 298 -8.79 -9.24 1.19
C GLY A 298 -8.03 -9.13 2.50
N VAL A 299 -6.69 -9.23 2.43
CA VAL A 299 -5.77 -9.02 3.54
C VAL A 299 -4.65 -8.09 3.07
N ILE A 300 -4.33 -7.09 3.89
CA ILE A 300 -3.14 -6.24 3.77
C ILE A 300 -2.35 -6.38 5.06
N ASN A 301 -1.09 -6.84 4.98
CA ASN A 301 -0.17 -6.77 6.11
C ASN A 301 0.88 -5.70 5.82
N GLN A 302 1.12 -4.80 6.76
CA GLN A 302 2.16 -3.77 6.68
C GLN A 302 3.30 -4.15 7.63
N PRO A 303 4.36 -4.84 7.16
CA PRO A 303 5.29 -5.56 8.06
C PRO A 303 6.14 -4.64 8.93
N PHE A 304 6.40 -3.41 8.48
CA PHE A 304 7.31 -2.45 9.10
C PHE A 304 6.57 -1.26 9.73
N TYR A 305 5.38 -1.51 10.28
CA TYR A 305 4.63 -0.54 11.08
C TYR A 305 5.03 -0.66 12.56
N LEU A 306 5.54 0.41 13.18
CA LEU A 306 5.86 0.38 14.61
C LEU A 306 4.57 0.41 15.44
N ILE A 307 4.37 -0.60 16.26
CA ILE A 307 3.34 -0.62 17.28
C ILE A 307 3.89 0.06 18.53
N ASP A 308 3.24 1.14 18.95
CA ASP A 308 3.50 1.72 20.27
C ASP A 308 2.99 0.73 21.35
N LEU A 309 3.91 0.30 22.21
CA LEU A 309 3.68 -0.70 23.27
C LEU A 309 3.85 -0.02 24.62
N SER A 310 3.04 -0.42 25.60
CA SER A 310 3.30 -0.02 26.98
C SER A 310 4.63 -0.62 27.48
N GLU A 311 5.33 0.04 28.41
CA GLU A 311 6.64 -0.43 28.93
C GLU A 311 6.62 -1.90 29.42
N SER A 312 5.46 -2.41 29.84
CA SER A 312 5.26 -3.80 30.27
C SER A 312 5.17 -4.84 29.16
N GLU A 313 5.02 -4.45 27.88
CA GLU A 313 4.80 -5.35 26.74
C GLU A 313 6.02 -5.44 25.81
N VAL A 314 7.05 -4.61 26.03
CA VAL A 314 8.22 -4.48 25.14
C VAL A 314 9.04 -5.77 25.02
N ASP A 315 9.10 -6.56 26.10
CA ASP A 315 9.94 -7.78 26.15
C ASP A 315 9.27 -9.03 25.56
N THR A 316 8.00 -8.96 25.15
CA THR A 316 7.22 -10.17 24.79
C THR A 316 7.06 -10.40 23.29
N PHE A 317 7.12 -9.34 22.47
CA PHE A 317 6.89 -9.45 21.02
C PHE A 317 7.73 -8.43 20.23
N PRO A 318 8.15 -8.76 19.00
CA PRO A 318 8.61 -7.73 18.07
C PRO A 318 7.46 -6.72 17.85
N ASN A 319 7.71 -5.44 18.14
CA ASN A 319 6.73 -4.36 18.08
C ASN A 319 6.47 -3.84 16.66
N TYR A 320 6.49 -4.74 15.66
CA TYR A 320 6.33 -4.39 14.25
C TYR A 320 5.20 -5.16 13.60
N GLY A 321 4.47 -4.47 12.73
CA GLY A 321 3.44 -5.04 11.87
C GLY A 321 2.04 -4.55 12.22
N ARG A 322 1.16 -4.50 11.24
CA ARG A 322 -0.29 -4.43 11.45
C ARG A 322 -1.02 -5.05 10.28
N ILE A 323 -2.19 -5.63 10.56
CA ILE A 323 -2.97 -6.38 9.58
C ILE A 323 -4.33 -5.74 9.40
N PHE A 324 -4.76 -5.63 8.15
CA PHE A 324 -6.11 -5.23 7.75
C PHE A 324 -6.74 -6.39 6.99
N TRP A 325 -8.02 -6.62 7.21
CA TRP A 325 -8.76 -7.62 6.47
C TRP A 325 -10.18 -7.16 6.17
N GLY A 326 -10.78 -7.75 5.14
CA GLY A 326 -12.14 -7.50 4.72
C GLY A 326 -12.73 -8.72 4.04
N ILE A 327 -14.03 -8.91 4.25
CA ILE A 327 -14.84 -9.91 3.55
C ILE A 327 -16.12 -9.24 3.05
N HIS A 328 -16.38 -9.38 1.76
CA HIS A 328 -17.51 -8.76 1.09
C HIS A 328 -18.10 -9.72 0.07
N VAL A 329 -19.30 -10.23 0.35
CA VAL A 329 -19.98 -11.21 -0.50
C VAL A 329 -21.37 -10.69 -0.83
N MET A 330 -21.61 -10.48 -2.12
CA MET A 330 -22.89 -10.04 -2.67
C MET A 330 -23.59 -11.20 -3.38
N ASN A 331 -24.93 -11.22 -3.33
CA ASN A 331 -25.72 -11.98 -4.28
C ASN A 331 -25.81 -11.18 -5.57
N LEU A 332 -25.20 -11.67 -6.64
CA LEU A 332 -25.15 -10.95 -7.92
C LEU A 332 -26.50 -10.95 -8.66
N GLU A 333 -27.39 -11.90 -8.38
CA GLU A 333 -28.72 -11.98 -9.02
C GLU A 333 -29.69 -10.97 -8.40
N THR A 334 -29.68 -10.86 -7.07
CA THR A 334 -30.58 -9.97 -6.32
C THR A 334 -29.92 -8.64 -5.93
N ASN A 335 -28.63 -8.46 -6.24
CA ASN A 335 -27.79 -7.34 -5.80
C ASN A 335 -27.87 -7.07 -4.28
N SER A 336 -28.01 -8.13 -3.47
CA SER A 336 -28.17 -8.02 -2.02
C SER A 336 -26.90 -8.44 -1.28
N LEU A 337 -26.54 -7.68 -0.25
CA LEU A 337 -25.40 -7.99 0.62
C LEU A 337 -25.66 -9.28 1.41
N ILE A 338 -24.77 -10.25 1.28
CA ILE A 338 -24.81 -11.50 2.04
C ILE A 338 -23.88 -11.34 3.25
N ILE A 339 -22.58 -11.16 3.00
CA ILE A 339 -21.58 -11.03 4.06
C ILE A 339 -20.85 -9.70 3.92
N ASN A 340 -20.69 -9.02 5.04
CA ASN A 340 -19.85 -7.82 5.11
C ASN A 340 -19.17 -7.71 6.46
N SER A 341 -17.86 -7.79 6.47
CA SER A 341 -17.08 -7.54 7.68
C SER A 341 -15.65 -7.12 7.36
N ARG A 342 -14.96 -6.58 8.35
CA ARG A 342 -13.60 -6.04 8.21
C ARG A 342 -12.91 -5.91 9.55
N SER A 343 -11.59 -5.77 9.53
CA SER A 343 -10.79 -5.54 10.74
C SER A 343 -11.13 -4.23 11.45
N ASN A 344 -11.05 -4.23 12.78
CA ASN A 344 -11.06 -3.04 13.64
C ASN A 344 -9.94 -2.02 13.34
N ASN A 345 -8.85 -2.46 12.68
CA ASN A 345 -7.82 -1.56 12.19
C ASN A 345 -8.29 -0.65 11.03
N CYS A 346 -9.37 -1.01 10.32
CA CYS A 346 -9.94 -0.14 9.30
C CYS A 346 -10.62 1.08 9.95
N CYS A 347 -10.63 2.23 9.26
CA CYS A 347 -11.31 3.40 9.81
C CYS A 347 -12.82 3.14 9.92
N SER A 348 -13.38 3.23 11.14
CA SER A 348 -14.80 3.01 11.42
C SER A 348 -15.69 4.21 11.12
N GLN A 349 -15.11 5.37 10.75
CA GLN A 349 -15.85 6.59 10.44
C GLN A 349 -16.84 6.33 9.28
N ALA A 350 -18.09 6.05 9.61
CA ALA A 350 -19.14 5.79 8.64
C ALA A 350 -19.52 7.11 7.97
N LEU A 351 -19.11 7.29 6.71
CA LEU A 351 -19.54 8.44 5.90
C LEU A 351 -21.06 8.43 5.65
N MET A 352 -21.74 7.29 5.83
CA MET A 352 -23.19 7.15 5.65
C MET A 352 -24.03 7.90 6.69
N ASN A 353 -23.48 8.25 7.86
CA ASN A 353 -24.20 9.01 8.90
C ASN A 353 -23.83 10.49 8.91
N SER A 354 -22.99 10.95 7.97
CA SER A 354 -22.71 12.36 7.76
C SER A 354 -23.71 12.88 6.72
N PRO A 355 -24.42 14.00 6.94
CA PRO A 355 -25.28 14.59 5.92
C PRO A 355 -24.51 14.80 4.61
N PRO A 356 -25.20 14.67 3.45
CA PRO A 356 -24.60 14.89 2.14
C PRO A 356 -23.92 16.26 2.11
N GLY A 357 -22.67 16.30 1.64
CA GLY A 357 -21.98 17.56 1.33
C GLY A 357 -20.98 18.10 2.36
N ASN A 358 -20.86 17.54 3.58
CA ASN A 358 -19.95 18.14 4.57
C ASN A 358 -18.47 17.70 4.42
N LEU A 359 -17.81 18.23 3.39
CA LEU A 359 -16.36 18.52 3.44
C LEU A 359 -16.02 19.61 4.50
N GLN A 360 -17.03 20.12 5.22
CA GLN A 360 -17.01 21.19 6.23
C GLN A 360 -16.18 20.94 7.50
N TYR A 361 -15.70 19.71 7.75
CA TYR A 361 -14.83 19.47 8.89
C TYR A 361 -13.37 19.59 8.47
N PRO A 362 -12.55 20.43 9.15
CA PRO A 362 -11.11 20.43 8.93
C PRO A 362 -10.58 19.03 9.27
N ARG A 363 -10.33 18.23 8.23
CA ARG A 363 -9.73 16.89 8.38
C ARG A 363 -8.23 17.06 8.44
N HIS A 364 -7.68 17.16 9.64
CA HIS A 364 -6.24 17.01 9.84
C HIS A 364 -5.80 15.64 9.27
N LEU A 365 -4.63 15.57 8.64
CA LEU A 365 -4.00 14.29 8.34
C LEU A 365 -3.65 13.64 9.69
N ARG A 366 -4.03 12.38 9.91
CA ARG A 366 -3.80 11.74 11.22
C ARG A 366 -2.42 11.11 11.34
N PHE A 367 -1.64 11.11 10.26
CA PHE A 367 -0.23 10.78 10.36
C PHE A 367 0.51 11.85 11.18
N PRO A 368 1.51 11.46 11.99
CA PRO A 368 2.35 12.40 12.71
C PRO A 368 2.87 13.50 11.76
N ASP A 369 2.95 14.75 12.21
CA ASP A 369 3.37 15.90 11.38
C ASP A 369 4.78 15.72 10.75
N ASN A 370 5.54 14.74 11.23
CA ASN A 370 6.88 14.38 10.73
C ASN A 370 6.87 13.26 9.68
N PHE A 371 5.70 12.71 9.34
CA PHE A 371 5.59 11.57 8.43
C PHE A 371 5.62 11.98 6.96
N PHE A 372 5.29 13.22 6.63
CA PHE A 372 5.32 13.75 5.27
C PHE A 372 6.29 14.91 5.19
N ASP A 373 7.04 15.00 4.09
CA ASP A 373 7.79 16.22 3.80
C ASP A 373 6.75 17.29 3.41
N VAL A 374 6.51 18.21 4.34
CA VAL A 374 5.56 19.30 4.17
C VAL A 374 6.22 20.37 3.29
N LEU A 375 5.93 20.33 1.99
CA LEU A 375 6.16 21.48 1.10
C LEU A 375 4.95 22.41 1.11
N CYS A 376 4.50 22.78 2.32
CA CYS A 376 3.46 23.77 2.55
C CYS A 376 4.08 24.99 3.23
N PRO A 377 3.95 26.20 2.67
CA PRO A 377 3.97 27.39 3.50
C PRO A 377 2.71 27.34 4.40
N ASP A 378 2.84 27.61 5.70
CA ASP A 378 1.73 27.70 6.68
C ASP A 378 0.55 28.60 6.23
N ARG A 379 0.71 29.35 5.14
CA ARG A 379 -0.22 30.31 4.54
C ARG A 379 -1.38 29.69 3.75
N VAL A 380 -1.43 28.38 3.49
CA VAL A 380 -2.49 27.75 2.67
C VAL A 380 -3.66 27.23 3.51
N PHE A 381 -3.48 27.05 4.83
CA PHE A 381 -4.58 26.70 5.73
C PHE A 381 -5.37 27.94 6.12
N SER A 382 -6.32 28.36 5.28
CA SER A 382 -7.45 29.15 5.77
C SER A 382 -8.36 28.21 6.57
N GLU A 383 -8.34 28.31 7.90
CA GLU A 383 -9.28 27.60 8.77
C GLU A 383 -10.71 27.80 8.25
N GLY A 384 -11.37 26.72 7.82
CA GLY A 384 -12.78 26.72 7.42
C GLY A 384 -13.10 26.31 5.98
N LYS A 385 -12.12 26.15 5.07
CA LYS A 385 -12.40 25.64 3.71
C LYS A 385 -12.39 24.10 3.63
N PRO A 386 -13.30 23.50 2.84
CA PRO A 386 -13.28 22.07 2.57
C PRO A 386 -11.97 21.64 1.89
N ILE A 387 -11.52 20.41 2.19
CA ILE A 387 -10.29 19.83 1.62
C ILE A 387 -10.61 18.50 0.95
N LEU A 388 -10.22 18.35 -0.32
CA LEU A 388 -10.20 17.10 -1.06
C LEU A 388 -8.80 16.51 -1.06
N LYS A 389 -8.61 15.31 -0.51
CA LYS A 389 -7.31 14.63 -0.45
C LYS A 389 -7.24 13.52 -1.48
N LEU A 390 -6.30 13.59 -2.41
CA LEU A 390 -6.12 12.59 -3.47
C LEU A 390 -4.73 11.97 -3.39
N ALA A 391 -4.66 10.64 -3.39
CA ALA A 391 -3.41 9.95 -3.65
C ALA A 391 -3.19 9.80 -5.17
N CYS A 392 -1.93 9.83 -5.59
CA CYS A 392 -1.52 9.64 -6.98
C CYS A 392 -0.10 9.08 -7.10
N SER A 393 0.29 8.67 -8.30
CA SER A 393 1.69 8.36 -8.63
C SER A 393 2.48 9.64 -8.91
N SER A 394 3.76 9.67 -8.56
CA SER A 394 4.67 10.80 -8.81
C SER A 394 4.70 11.22 -10.28
N VAL A 395 4.63 10.26 -11.20
CA VAL A 395 4.61 10.53 -12.65
C VAL A 395 3.33 11.22 -13.14
N GLU A 396 2.23 11.16 -12.37
CA GLU A 396 0.95 11.76 -12.72
C GLU A 396 0.71 13.07 -11.99
N PHE A 397 1.64 13.45 -11.12
CA PHE A 397 1.52 14.57 -10.22
C PHE A 397 1.18 15.86 -10.97
N SER A 398 2.03 16.29 -11.91
CA SER A 398 1.81 17.53 -12.67
C SER A 398 0.52 17.50 -13.48
N ARG A 399 0.12 16.33 -14.00
CA ARG A 399 -1.15 16.17 -14.74
C ARG A 399 -2.36 16.36 -13.82
N LEU A 400 -2.36 15.73 -12.65
CA LEU A 400 -3.49 15.82 -11.71
C LEU A 400 -3.55 17.20 -11.05
N THR A 401 -2.41 17.82 -10.76
CA THR A 401 -2.35 19.21 -10.28
C THR A 401 -3.08 20.14 -11.25
N ASN A 402 -2.75 20.07 -12.54
CA ASN A 402 -3.43 20.88 -13.57
C ASN A 402 -4.92 20.53 -13.69
N LEU A 403 -5.27 19.25 -13.54
CA LEU A 403 -6.66 18.81 -13.67
C LEU A 403 -7.54 19.25 -12.50
N PHE A 404 -6.97 19.45 -11.30
CA PHE A 404 -7.72 19.72 -10.07
C PHE A 404 -7.48 21.12 -9.48
N HIS A 405 -6.68 21.97 -10.12
CA HIS A 405 -6.38 23.33 -9.63
C HIS A 405 -7.63 24.21 -9.43
N ASP A 406 -8.74 23.94 -10.12
CA ASP A 406 -9.99 24.69 -10.04
C ASP A 406 -11.16 23.82 -9.55
N TYR A 407 -10.88 22.73 -8.84
CA TYR A 407 -11.90 21.80 -8.36
C TYR A 407 -12.96 22.50 -7.51
N ARG A 408 -14.22 22.20 -7.82
CA ARG A 408 -15.40 22.69 -7.12
C ARG A 408 -16.26 21.54 -6.64
N ASP A 409 -16.86 21.71 -5.47
CA ASP A 409 -17.82 20.75 -4.94
C ASP A 409 -19.20 20.86 -5.63
N GLU A 410 -20.19 20.12 -5.10
CA GLU A 410 -21.57 20.16 -5.59
C GLU A 410 -22.24 21.53 -5.48
N ASN A 411 -21.80 22.37 -4.54
CA ASN A 411 -22.30 23.73 -4.33
C ASN A 411 -21.55 24.77 -5.18
N LEU A 412 -20.67 24.32 -6.08
CA LEU A 412 -19.79 25.15 -6.90
C LEU A 412 -18.76 25.96 -6.09
N GLU A 413 -18.54 25.59 -4.82
CA GLU A 413 -17.55 26.21 -3.97
C GLU A 413 -16.15 25.66 -4.26
N LEU A 414 -15.16 26.55 -4.25
CA LEU A 414 -13.77 26.18 -4.50
C LEU A 414 -13.23 25.39 -3.31
N VAL A 415 -12.72 24.18 -3.57
CA VAL A 415 -12.19 23.28 -2.55
C VAL A 415 -10.67 23.26 -2.64
N ASN A 416 -10.01 23.19 -1.48
CA ASN A 416 -8.57 22.98 -1.45
C ASN A 416 -8.25 21.52 -1.80
N VAL A 417 -7.37 21.28 -2.78
CA VAL A 417 -7.00 19.91 -3.19
C VAL A 417 -5.62 19.55 -2.65
N VAL A 418 -5.52 18.53 -1.81
CA VAL A 418 -4.23 17.99 -1.36
C VAL A 418 -3.86 16.80 -2.22
N LEU A 419 -2.75 16.88 -2.94
CA LEU A 419 -2.19 15.73 -3.64
C LEU A 419 -1.11 15.05 -2.79
N LEU A 420 -1.29 13.76 -2.57
CA LEU A 420 -0.34 12.88 -1.90
C LEU A 420 0.30 11.96 -2.94
N SER A 421 1.63 12.04 -3.07
CA SER A 421 2.41 11.13 -3.89
C SER A 421 3.28 10.25 -3.01
N SER A 422 3.12 8.94 -3.14
CA SER A 422 3.93 7.91 -2.46
C SER A 422 4.17 6.69 -3.37
N SER A 423 5.24 5.96 -3.09
CA SER A 423 5.49 4.61 -3.59
C SER A 423 4.54 3.58 -2.94
N GLY A 424 4.48 2.37 -3.50
CA GLY A 424 3.56 1.30 -3.06
C GLY A 424 2.13 1.50 -3.55
N ALA A 425 1.64 0.62 -4.41
CA ALA A 425 0.25 0.66 -4.87
C ALA A 425 -0.69 0.24 -3.73
N GLY A 426 -0.30 -0.79 -2.97
CA GLY A 426 -0.98 -1.24 -1.76
C GLY A 426 -1.03 -0.16 -0.68
N PHE A 427 0.07 0.56 -0.43
CA PHE A 427 0.08 1.64 0.56
C PHE A 427 -0.86 2.80 0.21
N LYS A 428 -0.92 3.23 -1.05
CA LYS A 428 -1.89 4.28 -1.48
C LYS A 428 -3.34 3.85 -1.28
N GLN A 429 -3.65 2.58 -1.53
CA GLN A 429 -4.98 2.02 -1.27
C GLN A 429 -5.24 1.88 0.23
N LEU A 430 -4.22 1.57 1.03
CA LEU A 430 -4.29 1.58 2.49
C LEU A 430 -4.60 2.97 3.05
N CYS A 431 -4.07 4.05 2.45
CA CYS A 431 -4.46 5.41 2.81
C CYS A 431 -5.97 5.67 2.59
N VAL A 432 -6.58 5.08 1.56
CA VAL A 432 -8.05 5.16 1.35
C VAL A 432 -8.80 4.36 2.42
N ILE A 433 -8.32 3.15 2.75
CA ILE A 433 -8.90 2.28 3.81
C ILE A 433 -8.87 2.97 5.19
N LEU A 434 -7.82 3.75 5.44
CA LEU A 434 -7.61 4.50 6.69
C LEU A 434 -8.34 5.85 6.72
N ASP A 435 -9.01 6.27 5.64
CA ASP A 435 -9.65 7.59 5.51
C ASP A 435 -8.66 8.76 5.54
N GLU A 436 -7.40 8.51 5.17
CA GLU A 436 -6.33 9.52 5.13
C GLU A 436 -6.35 10.31 3.82
N VAL A 437 -6.78 9.66 2.75
CA VAL A 437 -7.11 10.28 1.46
C VAL A 437 -8.52 9.88 1.06
N ASP A 438 -9.20 10.76 0.34
CA ASP A 438 -10.58 10.53 -0.08
C ASP A 438 -10.68 9.61 -1.31
N ALA A 439 -9.67 9.66 -2.18
CA ALA A 439 -9.54 8.78 -3.34
C ALA A 439 -8.08 8.57 -3.75
N PHE A 440 -7.81 7.47 -4.44
CA PHE A 440 -6.56 7.25 -5.17
C PHE A 440 -6.86 7.18 -6.67
N ILE A 441 -6.21 8.06 -7.44
CA ILE A 441 -6.37 8.18 -8.88
C ILE A 441 -5.10 7.70 -9.58
N LEU A 442 -5.28 6.84 -10.57
CA LEU A 442 -4.22 6.38 -11.46
C LEU A 442 -4.78 6.29 -12.87
N MET A 443 -4.34 7.11 -13.81
CA MET A 443 -4.85 7.05 -15.20
C MET A 443 -3.99 6.17 -16.10
N GLU A 444 -2.73 5.97 -15.71
CA GLU A 444 -1.80 5.11 -16.42
C GLU A 444 -1.90 3.63 -15.99
N PRO A 445 -1.57 2.69 -16.88
CA PRO A 445 -1.69 1.25 -16.66
C PRO A 445 -0.55 0.70 -15.79
N ASN A 446 -0.43 1.21 -14.56
CA ASN A 446 0.75 1.00 -13.71
C ASN A 446 0.53 0.03 -12.56
N THR A 447 -0.65 -0.58 -12.51
CA THR A 447 -0.99 -1.56 -11.48
C THR A 447 -1.47 -2.84 -12.13
N PHE A 448 -1.40 -3.92 -11.37
CA PHE A 448 -1.84 -5.25 -11.74
C PHE A 448 -2.95 -5.74 -10.79
N VAL A 449 -3.51 -6.89 -11.14
CA VAL A 449 -4.55 -7.53 -10.34
C VAL A 449 -4.08 -7.89 -8.92
N TRP A 450 -2.81 -8.26 -8.73
CA TRP A 450 -2.26 -8.54 -7.40
C TRP A 450 -2.15 -7.28 -6.52
N ASP A 451 -1.79 -6.14 -7.10
CA ASP A 451 -1.74 -4.86 -6.38
C ASP A 451 -3.09 -4.41 -5.80
N THR A 452 -4.20 -4.89 -6.39
CA THR A 452 -5.55 -4.35 -6.12
C THR A 452 -6.52 -5.36 -5.53
N CYS A 453 -6.35 -6.67 -5.75
CA CYS A 453 -7.36 -7.68 -5.34
C CYS A 453 -7.63 -7.69 -3.83
N GLY A 454 -6.57 -7.70 -3.02
CA GLY A 454 -6.68 -7.64 -1.56
C GLY A 454 -7.32 -6.33 -1.09
N PRO A 455 -6.75 -5.17 -1.43
CA PRO A 455 -7.31 -3.87 -1.05
C PRO A 455 -8.76 -3.65 -1.53
N HIS A 456 -9.11 -4.11 -2.73
CA HIS A 456 -10.46 -3.94 -3.29
C HIS A 456 -11.52 -4.49 -2.35
N THR A 457 -11.37 -5.72 -1.87
CA THR A 457 -12.35 -6.31 -0.94
C THR A 457 -12.50 -5.49 0.33
N ILE A 458 -11.40 -5.02 0.91
CA ILE A 458 -11.42 -4.21 2.13
C ILE A 458 -12.18 -2.91 1.88
N ILE A 459 -11.92 -2.26 0.75
CA ILE A 459 -12.59 -1.02 0.35
C ILE A 459 -14.08 -1.25 0.05
N SER A 460 -14.44 -2.34 -0.61
CA SER A 460 -15.85 -2.73 -0.82
C SER A 460 -16.56 -2.96 0.51
N SER A 461 -15.89 -3.57 1.49
CA SER A 461 -16.47 -3.77 2.83
C SER A 461 -16.73 -2.47 3.60
N LEU A 462 -16.09 -1.37 3.17
CA LEU A 462 -16.25 -0.01 3.67
C LEU A 462 -17.29 0.80 2.88
N GLY A 463 -17.96 0.21 1.88
CA GLY A 463 -18.94 0.87 1.01
C GLY A 463 -18.35 1.49 -0.26
N GLY A 464 -17.06 1.27 -0.51
CA GLY A 464 -16.32 1.80 -1.65
C GLY A 464 -16.17 0.81 -2.81
N GLY A 465 -15.19 1.06 -3.66
CA GLY A 465 -14.77 0.13 -4.71
C GLY A 465 -13.50 0.58 -5.44
N ILE A 466 -13.06 -0.26 -6.38
CA ILE A 466 -11.99 0.06 -7.31
C ILE A 466 -12.52 -0.11 -8.73
N ILE A 467 -12.64 1.00 -9.45
CA ILE A 467 -13.22 1.00 -10.80
C ILE A 467 -12.17 1.24 -11.89
N GLN A 468 -12.46 0.75 -13.09
CA GLN A 468 -11.75 1.02 -14.33
C GLN A 468 -12.01 2.47 -14.77
N LEU A 469 -11.02 3.35 -14.55
CA LEU A 469 -11.20 4.79 -14.67
C LEU A 469 -11.61 5.23 -16.08
N LYS A 470 -10.87 4.80 -17.11
CA LYS A 470 -11.15 5.19 -18.51
C LYS A 470 -12.56 4.76 -18.95
N SER A 471 -12.96 3.52 -18.68
CA SER A 471 -14.30 3.01 -18.99
C SER A 471 -15.40 3.82 -18.29
N ALA A 472 -15.18 4.21 -17.03
CA ALA A 472 -16.12 5.07 -16.31
C ALA A 472 -16.20 6.47 -16.93
N LEU A 473 -15.06 7.07 -17.28
CA LEU A 473 -14.99 8.39 -17.91
C LEU A 473 -15.67 8.43 -19.28
N GLU A 474 -15.55 7.38 -20.10
CA GLU A 474 -16.26 7.27 -21.37
C GLU A 474 -17.79 7.33 -21.16
N SER A 475 -18.30 6.58 -20.18
CA SER A 475 -19.72 6.64 -19.81
C SER A 475 -20.13 8.02 -19.31
N VAL A 476 -19.29 8.68 -18.50
CA VAL A 476 -19.55 10.03 -17.97
C VAL A 476 -19.62 11.05 -19.11
N LYS A 477 -18.65 11.03 -20.04
CA LYS A 477 -18.60 11.93 -21.20
C LYS A 477 -19.85 11.76 -22.07
N ALA A 478 -20.28 10.53 -22.32
CA ALA A 478 -21.53 10.26 -23.05
C ALA A 478 -22.76 10.82 -22.34
N SER A 479 -22.86 10.67 -21.00
CA SER A 479 -23.96 11.24 -20.21
C SER A 479 -23.96 12.77 -20.25
N ILE A 480 -22.80 13.42 -20.12
CA ILE A 480 -22.68 14.88 -20.21
C ILE A 480 -23.13 15.38 -21.59
N GLN A 481 -22.71 14.71 -22.68
CA GLN A 481 -23.13 15.08 -24.04
C GLN A 481 -24.65 14.98 -24.23
N SER A 482 -25.29 13.98 -23.61
CA SER A 482 -26.75 13.82 -23.70
C SER A 482 -27.53 14.85 -22.86
N MET A 483 -26.94 15.35 -21.77
CA MET A 483 -27.62 16.21 -20.78
C MET A 483 -26.69 17.32 -20.23
N PRO A 484 -26.20 18.24 -21.07
CA PRO A 484 -25.10 19.16 -20.72
C PRO A 484 -25.43 20.13 -19.57
N ASN A 485 -26.71 20.47 -19.38
CA ASN A 485 -27.16 21.41 -18.34
C ASN A 485 -27.65 20.72 -17.06
N HIS A 486 -27.49 19.39 -16.94
CA HIS A 486 -28.03 18.61 -15.82
C HIS A 486 -26.94 17.78 -15.13
N LEU A 487 -25.87 18.44 -14.68
CA LEU A 487 -24.73 17.77 -14.05
C LEU A 487 -25.12 16.97 -12.79
N ASP A 488 -26.11 17.40 -12.02
CA ASP A 488 -26.61 16.63 -10.87
C ASP A 488 -27.27 15.32 -11.30
N SER A 489 -28.05 15.35 -12.38
CA SER A 489 -28.62 14.13 -12.96
C SER A 489 -27.53 13.21 -13.48
N VAL A 490 -26.47 13.75 -14.10
CA VAL A 490 -25.31 12.97 -14.52
C VAL A 490 -24.62 12.33 -13.31
N ARG A 491 -24.34 13.08 -12.24
CA ARG A 491 -23.73 12.56 -10.99
C ARG A 491 -24.56 11.40 -10.42
N GLN A 492 -25.89 11.54 -10.35
CA GLN A 492 -26.78 10.49 -9.87
C GLN A 492 -26.79 9.24 -10.77
N ILE A 493 -26.79 9.42 -12.09
CA ILE A 493 -26.67 8.30 -13.04
C ILE A 493 -25.35 7.57 -12.85
N ILE A 494 -24.23 8.30 -12.70
CA ILE A 494 -22.91 7.70 -12.50
C ILE A 494 -22.84 6.98 -11.17
N LEU A 495 -23.29 7.61 -10.09
CA LEU A 495 -23.39 7.02 -8.75
C LEU A 495 -24.10 5.65 -8.80
N ASN A 496 -25.27 5.60 -9.45
CA ASN A 496 -26.06 4.38 -9.60
C ASN A 496 -25.40 3.31 -10.48
N ASN A 497 -24.40 3.68 -11.30
CA ASN A 497 -23.75 2.78 -12.26
C ASN A 497 -22.30 2.44 -11.89
N LEU A 498 -21.74 2.96 -10.80
CA LEU A 498 -20.35 2.72 -10.39
C LEU A 498 -20.00 1.22 -10.30
N PHE A 499 -20.96 0.39 -9.88
CA PHE A 499 -20.80 -1.06 -9.78
C PHE A 499 -20.45 -1.74 -11.11
N LYS A 500 -20.82 -1.15 -12.26
CA LYS A 500 -20.55 -1.70 -13.60
C LYS A 500 -19.08 -1.59 -14.00
N PHE A 501 -18.34 -0.69 -13.36
CA PHE A 501 -16.96 -0.38 -13.72
C PHE A 501 -15.94 -1.06 -12.79
N GLN A 502 -16.38 -1.85 -11.81
CA GLN A 502 -15.47 -2.49 -10.86
C GLN A 502 -14.44 -3.36 -11.58
N ILE A 503 -13.21 -3.40 -11.05
CA ILE A 503 -12.18 -4.31 -11.54
C ILE A 503 -12.56 -5.76 -11.22
N THR A 504 -12.33 -6.66 -12.18
CA THR A 504 -12.51 -8.11 -12.04
C THR A 504 -11.18 -8.86 -12.15
N TYR A 505 -11.08 -9.99 -11.44
CA TYR A 505 -9.81 -10.68 -11.15
C TYR A 505 -9.66 -12.05 -11.83
N ASN A 506 -10.66 -12.50 -12.59
CA ASN A 506 -10.64 -13.75 -13.37
C ASN A 506 -9.87 -13.64 -14.70
N LYS A 507 -8.71 -12.95 -14.69
CA LYS A 507 -7.92 -12.65 -15.90
C LYS A 507 -7.17 -13.86 -16.47
N ILE A 508 -6.91 -14.88 -15.65
CA ILE A 508 -6.30 -16.15 -16.06
C ILE A 508 -7.40 -17.23 -16.10
N THR A 509 -7.74 -17.72 -17.29
CA THR A 509 -8.70 -18.82 -17.50
C THR A 509 -7.98 -20.17 -17.65
N LYS A 510 -8.65 -21.24 -17.19
CA LYS A 510 -8.17 -22.65 -17.09
C LYS A 510 -7.73 -23.33 -18.40
N SER A 511 -7.64 -22.66 -19.55
CA SER A 511 -7.48 -23.34 -20.85
C SER A 511 -6.04 -23.63 -21.29
N THR A 512 -5.03 -23.38 -20.46
CA THR A 512 -3.64 -23.75 -20.76
C THR A 512 -2.94 -24.20 -19.49
N ASP A 513 -2.42 -25.42 -19.50
CA ASP A 513 -1.64 -26.09 -18.44
C ASP A 513 -0.33 -25.35 -18.04
N GLU A 514 -0.16 -24.08 -18.38
CA GLU A 514 1.10 -23.34 -18.27
C GLU A 514 1.10 -22.20 -17.22
N ILE A 515 0.02 -21.90 -16.51
CA ILE A 515 -0.07 -20.61 -15.79
C ILE A 515 -0.25 -20.80 -14.28
N GLN A 516 0.83 -21.23 -13.62
CA GLN A 516 1.04 -21.01 -12.17
C GLN A 516 1.89 -19.76 -11.89
N THR A 517 2.44 -19.12 -12.94
CA THR A 517 3.27 -17.91 -12.84
C THR A 517 2.90 -16.93 -13.95
N VAL A 518 2.99 -15.63 -13.65
CA VAL A 518 2.76 -14.58 -14.65
C VAL A 518 4.05 -14.41 -15.45
N ASN A 519 4.08 -14.92 -16.68
CA ASN A 519 5.18 -14.68 -17.62
C ASN A 519 4.87 -13.44 -18.50
N SER A 520 5.88 -12.90 -19.22
CA SER A 520 5.70 -11.76 -20.15
C SER A 520 4.49 -11.88 -21.09
N SER A 521 4.15 -13.10 -21.53
CA SER A 521 3.01 -13.33 -22.43
C SER A 521 1.64 -13.03 -21.77
N ASN A 522 1.52 -13.22 -20.46
CA ASN A 522 0.27 -13.02 -19.70
C ASN A 522 0.32 -11.82 -18.75
N LEU A 523 1.49 -11.24 -18.47
CA LEU A 523 1.68 -10.02 -17.67
C LEU A 523 0.76 -8.89 -18.14
N SER A 524 0.67 -8.74 -19.46
CA SER A 524 -0.17 -7.72 -20.08
C SER A 524 -1.67 -7.93 -19.87
N LYS A 525 -2.13 -9.16 -19.58
CA LYS A 525 -3.54 -9.50 -19.27
C LYS A 525 -3.90 -9.21 -17.81
N CYS A 526 -2.91 -9.30 -16.92
CA CYS A 526 -3.05 -9.00 -15.50
C CYS A 526 -2.94 -7.50 -15.18
N CYS A 527 -2.55 -6.68 -16.14
CA CYS A 527 -2.45 -5.23 -15.99
C CYS A 527 -3.81 -4.53 -15.98
N ASN A 528 -3.99 -3.58 -15.04
CA ASN A 528 -5.14 -2.68 -14.97
C ASN A 528 -5.03 -1.56 -16.03
N ARG A 529 -5.19 -1.93 -17.31
CA ARG A 529 -4.92 -1.06 -18.46
C ARG A 529 -5.78 0.22 -18.52
N GLN A 530 -6.95 0.16 -17.89
CA GLN A 530 -7.94 1.25 -17.88
C GLN A 530 -7.62 2.33 -16.84
N GLY A 531 -6.49 2.23 -16.13
CA GLY A 531 -6.27 2.99 -14.91
C GLY A 531 -7.27 2.58 -13.83
N LEU A 532 -7.20 3.26 -12.69
CA LEU A 532 -8.13 3.04 -11.59
C LEU A 532 -8.53 4.34 -10.88
N LEU A 533 -9.76 4.31 -10.36
CA LEU A 533 -10.21 5.19 -9.29
C LEU A 533 -10.58 4.30 -8.11
N VAL A 534 -9.85 4.48 -7.02
CA VAL A 534 -10.10 3.83 -5.74
C VAL A 534 -10.80 4.83 -4.86
N TYR A 535 -11.95 4.45 -4.31
CA TYR A 535 -12.77 5.35 -3.51
C TYR A 535 -13.45 4.60 -2.38
N ARG A 536 -13.68 5.32 -1.27
CA ARG A 536 -14.53 4.85 -0.17
C ARG A 536 -15.96 5.39 -0.27
N ASN A 537 -16.12 6.61 -0.80
CA ASN A 537 -17.39 7.30 -0.93
C ASN A 537 -17.85 7.32 -2.41
N PRO A 538 -18.90 6.55 -2.77
CA PRO A 538 -19.44 6.54 -4.13
C PRO A 538 -19.91 7.92 -4.63
N MET A 539 -20.44 8.77 -3.75
CA MET A 539 -20.88 10.12 -4.11
C MET A 539 -19.70 10.98 -4.55
N LEU A 540 -18.63 10.99 -3.75
CA LEU A 540 -17.42 11.73 -4.08
C LEU A 540 -16.74 11.18 -5.33
N ALA A 541 -16.73 9.86 -5.52
CA ALA A 541 -16.23 9.25 -6.75
C ALA A 541 -16.99 9.76 -7.99
N SER A 542 -18.32 9.90 -7.90
CA SER A 542 -19.12 10.46 -9.00
C SER A 542 -18.76 11.93 -9.29
N GLN A 543 -18.50 12.73 -8.25
CA GLN A 543 -18.07 14.13 -8.40
C GLN A 543 -16.68 14.23 -9.06
N ILE A 544 -15.73 13.43 -8.59
CA ILE A 544 -14.37 13.32 -9.17
C ILE A 544 -14.43 12.93 -10.65
N LEU A 545 -15.24 11.93 -11.01
CA LEU A 545 -15.37 11.47 -12.39
C LEU A 545 -15.94 12.55 -13.32
N VAL A 546 -16.98 13.27 -12.88
CA VAL A 546 -17.56 14.38 -13.64
C VAL A 546 -16.55 15.52 -13.80
N HIS A 547 -15.82 15.86 -12.72
CA HIS A 547 -14.77 16.88 -12.77
C HIS A 547 -13.68 16.52 -13.80
N ILE A 548 -13.17 15.28 -13.74
CA ILE A 548 -12.18 14.79 -14.72
C ILE A 548 -12.76 14.86 -16.13
N ALA A 549 -13.99 14.38 -16.36
CA ALA A 549 -14.59 14.33 -17.68
C ALA A 549 -14.79 15.72 -18.33
N LEU A 550 -15.06 16.75 -17.53
CA LEU A 550 -15.22 18.15 -17.99
C LEU A 550 -13.89 18.83 -18.30
N ASN A 551 -12.83 18.51 -17.55
CA ASN A 551 -11.55 19.23 -17.59
C ASN A 551 -10.44 18.48 -18.34
N GLN A 552 -10.64 17.20 -18.63
CA GLN A 552 -9.72 16.40 -19.44
C GLN A 552 -9.94 16.72 -20.93
N LYS A 553 -9.04 17.54 -21.48
CA LYS A 553 -8.98 17.88 -22.91
C LYS A 553 -8.60 16.69 -23.80
#